data_AF-A0A0G0HXP0-F1
#
_entry.id   AF-A0A0G0HXP0-F1
#
_cell.length_a   1.000
_cell.length_b   1.000
_cell.length_c   1.000
_cell.angle_alpha   90.00
_cell.angle_beta   90.00
_cell.angle_gamma   90.00
#
_symmetry.space_group_name_H-M   'P 1'
#
loop_
_entity.id
_entity.type
_entity.pdbx_description
1 polymer ?
#
loop_
_entity_poly.entity_id
_entity_poly.type
_entity_poly.pdbx_seq_one_letter_code
_entity_poly.pdbx_strand_id
1 'polypeptide(L)'
;MDIKIKPIEIDIDDLKSYCDIAFLVDKDDFLQDVIKARKEWGIIKTFKSLNDWYNELKLNRCGVPATKDIPLPHGEVGLKEIEKRKGLIHMYQDNLQKFIRLTGKFDLLSQSLRKKYMRTPNFDLVIKQAISCGRVEAYQNTYATFEYPEPITSIKNPFNEPRIAIIVTPNTRKEDVIKVFDEQVAQYQDEYFVNHPTAKVLMSDTISNIKRDRKWFWEKKQGKTYLQVAMEDTSRSGIDAEDYAETVRKAIKQYEKRLI
;
A
#
# COMPACT_ATOMS: atom_id res chain seq x y z
N MET A 1 -39.98 -9.81 -21.50
CA MET A 1 -39.58 -10.69 -20.38
C MET A 1 -39.24 -9.78 -19.23
N ASP A 2 -40.02 -9.80 -18.15
CA ASP A 2 -39.68 -9.10 -16.93
C ASP A 2 -38.42 -9.74 -16.35
N ILE A 3 -37.29 -9.06 -16.50
CA ILE A 3 -36.06 -9.48 -15.84
C ILE A 3 -36.32 -9.25 -14.36
N LYS A 4 -36.49 -10.34 -13.59
CA LYS A 4 -36.60 -10.28 -12.13
C LYS A 4 -35.25 -9.83 -11.59
N ILE A 5 -35.11 -8.52 -11.40
CA ILE A 5 -33.91 -7.89 -10.85
C ILE A 5 -33.73 -8.41 -9.44
N LYS A 6 -32.60 -9.06 -9.17
CA LYS A 6 -32.24 -9.45 -7.81
C LYS A 6 -31.61 -8.23 -7.11
N PRO A 7 -31.97 -7.96 -5.85
CA PRO A 7 -31.28 -6.97 -5.04
C PRO A 7 -29.78 -7.28 -4.94
N ILE A 8 -28.97 -6.24 -4.79
CA ILE A 8 -27.54 -6.37 -4.49
C ILE A 8 -27.40 -6.58 -2.98
N GLU A 9 -26.73 -7.66 -2.57
CA GLU A 9 -26.49 -7.91 -1.14
C GLU A 9 -25.45 -6.93 -0.58
N ILE A 10 -25.62 -6.48 0.67
CA ILE A 10 -24.67 -5.58 1.35
C ILE A 10 -24.21 -6.29 2.63
N ASP A 11 -22.92 -6.61 2.70
CA ASP A 11 -22.28 -7.31 3.81
C ASP A 11 -21.30 -6.37 4.52
N ILE A 12 -21.86 -5.34 5.17
CA ILE A 12 -21.11 -4.28 5.87
C ILE A 12 -21.79 -4.01 7.22
N ASP A 13 -21.02 -4.13 8.30
CA ASP A 13 -21.51 -3.95 9.67
C ASP A 13 -21.73 -2.48 10.06
N ASP A 14 -20.95 -1.56 9.49
CA ASP A 14 -21.08 -0.13 9.79
C ASP A 14 -22.39 0.43 9.19
N LEU A 15 -23.35 0.74 10.06
CA LEU A 15 -24.70 1.16 9.67
C LEU A 15 -24.70 2.38 8.74
N LYS A 16 -23.80 3.35 8.97
CA LYS A 16 -23.72 4.54 8.12
C LYS A 16 -23.28 4.17 6.71
N SER A 17 -22.21 3.39 6.59
CA SER A 17 -21.72 2.88 5.31
C SER A 17 -22.76 2.01 4.60
N TYR A 18 -23.45 1.16 5.35
CA TYR A 18 -24.56 0.35 4.86
C TYR A 18 -25.64 1.23 4.21
N CYS A 19 -26.12 2.26 4.93
CA CYS A 19 -27.14 3.17 4.41
C CYS A 19 -26.65 3.90 3.14
N ASP A 20 -25.42 4.42 3.14
CA ASP A 20 -24.84 5.11 2.00
C ASP A 20 -24.81 4.24 0.74
N ILE A 21 -24.54 2.94 0.91
CA ILE A 21 -24.51 1.95 -0.18
C ILE A 21 -25.92 1.57 -0.60
N ALA A 22 -26.83 1.28 0.34
CA ALA A 22 -28.22 0.95 0.07
C ALA A 22 -28.90 2.04 -0.78
N PHE A 23 -28.69 3.31 -0.45
CA PHE A 23 -29.20 4.45 -1.22
C PHE A 23 -28.68 4.53 -2.67
N LEU A 24 -27.63 3.79 -3.03
CA LEU A 24 -27.20 3.62 -4.42
C LEU A 24 -27.77 2.33 -5.01
N VAL A 25 -27.53 1.20 -4.36
CA VAL A 25 -27.72 -0.12 -4.98
C VAL A 25 -29.19 -0.55 -5.08
N ASP A 26 -30.06 0.05 -4.28
CA ASP A 26 -31.51 -0.22 -4.31
C ASP A 26 -32.24 0.64 -5.35
N LYS A 27 -31.54 1.51 -6.08
CA LYS A 27 -32.16 2.30 -7.15
C LYS A 27 -32.43 1.42 -8.39
N ASP A 28 -33.65 1.47 -8.90
CA ASP A 28 -34.05 0.72 -10.10
C ASP A 28 -33.15 1.02 -11.31
N ASP A 29 -32.83 2.29 -11.55
CA ASP A 29 -31.98 2.70 -12.67
C ASP A 29 -30.53 2.23 -12.52
N PHE A 30 -30.01 2.19 -11.28
CA PHE A 30 -28.71 1.60 -10.99
C PHE A 30 -28.69 0.10 -11.26
N LEU A 31 -29.73 -0.62 -10.83
CA LEU A 31 -29.82 -2.06 -11.07
C LEU A 31 -29.90 -2.39 -12.57
N GLN A 32 -30.60 -1.57 -13.35
CA GLN A 32 -30.62 -1.70 -14.81
C GLN A 32 -29.24 -1.47 -15.43
N ASP A 33 -28.50 -0.47 -14.96
CA ASP A 33 -27.12 -0.24 -15.41
C ASP A 33 -26.20 -1.40 -15.04
N VAL A 34 -26.36 -1.99 -13.86
CA VAL A 34 -25.62 -3.18 -13.44
C VAL A 34 -25.91 -4.37 -14.37
N ILE A 35 -27.18 -4.62 -14.71
CA ILE A 35 -27.56 -5.68 -15.65
C ILE A 35 -26.93 -5.43 -17.03
N LYS A 36 -27.01 -4.18 -17.52
CA LYS A 36 -26.40 -3.77 -18.78
C LYS A 36 -24.88 -3.98 -18.77
N ALA A 37 -24.20 -3.52 -17.72
CA ALA A 37 -22.78 -3.71 -17.51
C ALA A 37 -22.40 -5.20 -17.50
N ARG A 38 -23.14 -6.03 -16.77
CA ARG A 38 -22.88 -7.49 -16.74
C ARG A 38 -23.02 -8.11 -18.12
N LYS A 39 -24.02 -7.72 -18.90
CA LYS A 39 -24.20 -8.18 -20.28
C LYS A 39 -23.04 -7.76 -21.18
N GLU A 40 -22.65 -6.48 -21.14
CA GLU A 40 -21.50 -5.95 -21.91
C GLU A 40 -20.20 -6.66 -21.53
N TRP A 41 -20.03 -6.98 -20.25
CA TRP A 41 -18.86 -7.66 -19.73
C TRP A 41 -18.97 -9.19 -19.73
N GLY A 42 -20.05 -9.78 -20.25
CA GLY A 42 -20.25 -11.23 -20.28
C GLY A 42 -20.19 -11.89 -18.89
N ILE A 43 -20.61 -11.19 -17.84
CA ILE A 43 -20.65 -11.66 -16.45
C ILE A 43 -21.97 -12.40 -16.25
N ILE A 44 -21.96 -13.71 -16.50
CA ILE A 44 -23.16 -14.56 -16.46
C ILE A 44 -23.45 -15.06 -15.04
N LYS A 45 -22.41 -15.27 -14.23
CA LYS A 45 -22.49 -15.73 -12.84
C LYS A 45 -22.04 -14.64 -11.87
N THR A 46 -22.38 -14.79 -10.59
CA THR A 46 -21.83 -13.99 -9.50
C THR A 46 -20.50 -14.59 -9.04
N PHE A 47 -19.58 -13.71 -8.65
CA PHE A 47 -18.29 -14.08 -8.09
C PHE A 47 -18.30 -13.90 -6.57
N LYS A 48 -17.51 -14.69 -5.85
CA LYS A 48 -17.39 -14.55 -4.40
C LYS A 48 -16.70 -13.23 -4.06
N SER A 49 -15.58 -12.93 -4.73
CA SER A 49 -14.85 -11.68 -4.56
C SER A 49 -14.53 -11.00 -5.89
N LEU A 50 -14.19 -9.71 -5.83
CA LEU A 50 -13.72 -8.96 -6.99
C LEU A 50 -12.40 -9.56 -7.53
N ASN A 51 -11.54 -10.10 -6.65
CA ASN A 51 -10.33 -10.80 -7.04
C ASN A 51 -10.60 -12.08 -7.82
N ASP A 52 -11.62 -12.86 -7.44
CA ASP A 52 -12.00 -14.06 -8.19
C ASP A 52 -12.46 -13.69 -9.61
N TRP A 53 -13.19 -12.58 -9.74
CA TRP A 53 -13.58 -12.08 -11.04
C TRP A 53 -12.38 -11.61 -11.87
N TYR A 54 -11.44 -10.86 -11.29
CA TYR A 54 -10.21 -10.47 -11.99
C TYR A 54 -9.36 -11.68 -12.40
N ASN A 55 -9.28 -12.71 -11.56
CA ASN A 55 -8.59 -13.96 -11.88
C ASN A 55 -9.27 -14.68 -13.05
N GLU A 56 -10.60 -14.76 -13.06
CA GLU A 56 -11.34 -15.34 -14.17
C GLU A 56 -11.17 -14.54 -15.45
N LEU A 57 -11.18 -13.20 -15.36
CA LEU A 57 -10.92 -12.30 -16.49
C LEU A 57 -9.52 -12.55 -17.07
N LYS A 58 -8.51 -12.66 -16.19
CA LYS A 58 -7.12 -12.94 -16.54
C LYS A 58 -6.95 -14.28 -17.24
N LEU A 59 -7.59 -15.34 -16.73
CA LEU A 59 -7.54 -16.68 -17.32
C LEU A 59 -8.33 -16.76 -18.63
N ASN A 60 -9.61 -16.42 -18.61
CA ASN A 60 -10.53 -16.71 -19.72
C ASN A 60 -10.44 -15.72 -20.88
N ARG A 61 -10.08 -14.46 -20.62
CA ARG A 61 -10.02 -13.43 -21.68
C ARG A 61 -8.63 -13.07 -22.13
N CYS A 62 -7.66 -13.25 -21.25
CA CYS A 62 -6.28 -12.88 -21.54
C CYS A 62 -5.39 -14.09 -21.76
N GLY A 63 -5.79 -15.32 -21.40
CA GLY A 63 -4.93 -16.50 -21.56
C GLY A 63 -3.64 -16.38 -20.75
N VAL A 64 -3.65 -15.60 -19.66
CA VAL A 64 -2.51 -15.55 -18.74
C VAL A 64 -2.70 -16.68 -17.73
N PRO A 65 -1.87 -17.75 -17.73
CA PRO A 65 -1.94 -18.78 -16.71
C PRO A 65 -1.69 -18.18 -15.32
N ALA A 66 -2.17 -18.86 -14.27
CA ALA A 66 -1.85 -18.47 -12.91
C ALA A 66 -0.32 -18.46 -12.75
N THR A 67 0.23 -17.45 -12.07
CA THR A 67 1.68 -17.20 -11.96
C THR A 67 2.48 -18.36 -11.37
N LYS A 68 1.82 -19.37 -10.79
CA LYS A 68 2.45 -20.55 -10.20
C LYS A 68 2.93 -21.58 -11.22
N ASP A 69 2.56 -21.44 -12.50
CA ASP A 69 2.79 -22.49 -13.52
C ASP A 69 3.98 -22.20 -14.46
N ILE A 70 4.80 -21.17 -14.19
CA ILE A 70 6.03 -20.94 -14.95
C ILE A 70 7.20 -21.51 -14.13
N PRO A 71 7.62 -22.77 -14.36
CA PRO A 71 8.76 -23.34 -13.65
C PRO A 71 10.01 -22.51 -13.95
N LEU A 72 10.63 -21.97 -12.90
CA LEU A 72 11.99 -21.44 -12.96
C LEU A 72 12.95 -22.64 -12.94
N PRO A 73 13.75 -22.85 -13.98
CA PRO A 73 14.70 -23.96 -13.99
C PRO A 73 15.96 -23.57 -13.24
N HIS A 74 16.43 -24.49 -12.41
CA HIS A 74 17.77 -24.47 -11.86
C HIS A 74 18.68 -25.28 -12.80
N GLY A 75 19.62 -24.63 -13.51
CA GLY A 75 20.63 -25.31 -14.35
C GLY A 75 21.00 -24.57 -15.65
N GLU A 76 21.97 -25.11 -16.39
CA GLU A 76 22.34 -24.63 -17.74
C GLU A 76 21.23 -24.94 -18.75
N VAL A 77 20.89 -23.93 -19.55
CA VAL A 77 19.75 -23.95 -20.47
C VAL A 77 20.27 -23.78 -21.89
N GLY A 78 20.03 -24.75 -22.77
CA GLY A 78 20.44 -24.67 -24.18
C GLY A 78 19.73 -23.54 -24.95
N LEU A 79 20.35 -23.06 -26.04
CA LEU A 79 19.86 -21.93 -26.85
C LEU A 79 18.40 -22.07 -27.33
N LYS A 80 17.96 -23.27 -27.74
CA LYS A 80 16.58 -23.54 -28.16
C LYS A 80 15.56 -23.32 -27.04
N GLU A 81 15.94 -23.66 -25.81
CA GLU A 81 15.11 -23.49 -24.61
C GLU A 81 15.02 -22.00 -24.23
N ILE A 82 16.08 -21.21 -24.48
CA ILE A 82 16.09 -19.75 -24.31
C ILE A 82 15.14 -19.08 -25.32
N GLU A 83 15.18 -19.45 -26.60
CA GLU A 83 14.29 -18.90 -27.62
C GLU A 83 12.82 -19.20 -27.34
N LYS A 84 12.50 -20.45 -26.96
CA LYS A 84 11.17 -20.84 -26.53
C LYS A 84 10.67 -19.99 -25.35
N ARG A 85 11.54 -19.68 -24.38
CA ARG A 85 11.21 -18.79 -23.25
C ARG A 85 10.99 -17.35 -23.67
N LYS A 86 11.80 -16.82 -24.57
CA LYS A 86 11.56 -15.47 -25.12
C LYS A 86 10.17 -15.38 -25.74
N GLY A 87 9.75 -16.39 -26.51
CA GLY A 87 8.39 -16.46 -27.06
C GLY A 87 7.31 -16.46 -25.97
N LEU A 88 7.48 -17.27 -24.91
CA LEU A 88 6.55 -17.30 -23.78
C LEU A 88 6.49 -15.98 -23.00
N ILE A 89 7.63 -15.30 -22.81
CA ILE A 89 7.70 -13.99 -22.15
C ILE A 89 6.93 -12.94 -22.96
N HIS A 90 7.13 -12.87 -24.27
CA HIS A 90 6.41 -11.91 -25.13
C HIS A 90 4.90 -12.18 -25.10
N MET A 91 4.49 -13.45 -25.24
CA MET A 91 3.08 -13.84 -25.13
C MET A 91 2.48 -13.43 -23.77
N TYR A 92 3.22 -13.66 -22.67
CA TYR A 92 2.78 -13.26 -21.34
C TYR A 92 2.66 -11.74 -21.21
N GLN A 93 3.61 -10.97 -21.75
CA GLN A 93 3.57 -9.51 -21.77
C GLN A 93 2.36 -8.98 -22.55
N ASP A 94 2.09 -9.52 -23.74
CA ASP A 94 0.94 -9.13 -24.57
C ASP A 94 -0.38 -9.42 -23.85
N ASN A 95 -0.48 -10.60 -23.25
CA ASN A 95 -1.67 -11.00 -22.50
C ASN A 95 -1.84 -10.17 -21.22
N LEU A 96 -0.76 -9.78 -20.55
CA LEU A 96 -0.78 -8.85 -19.42
C LEU A 96 -1.23 -7.45 -19.84
N GLN A 97 -0.72 -6.92 -20.95
CA GLN A 97 -1.15 -5.63 -21.50
C GLN A 97 -2.64 -5.65 -21.86
N LYS A 98 -3.11 -6.76 -22.45
CA LYS A 98 -4.54 -6.98 -22.72
C LYS A 98 -5.36 -6.97 -21.43
N PHE A 99 -4.89 -7.63 -20.37
CA PHE A 99 -5.53 -7.61 -19.06
C PHE A 99 -5.60 -6.19 -18.50
N ILE A 100 -4.48 -5.46 -18.46
CA ILE A 100 -4.41 -4.07 -17.97
C ILE A 100 -5.40 -3.17 -18.74
N ARG A 101 -5.46 -3.31 -20.07
CA ARG A 101 -6.39 -2.53 -20.89
C ARG A 101 -7.85 -2.87 -20.59
N LEU A 102 -8.16 -4.14 -20.34
CA LEU A 102 -9.51 -4.56 -19.94
C LEU A 102 -9.85 -4.03 -18.55
N THR A 103 -9.00 -4.20 -17.55
CA THR A 103 -9.27 -3.67 -16.20
C THR A 103 -9.43 -2.16 -16.22
N GLY A 104 -8.61 -1.43 -16.99
CA GLY A 104 -8.76 0.01 -17.16
C GLY A 104 -10.09 0.43 -17.80
N LYS A 105 -10.61 -0.34 -18.77
CA LYS A 105 -11.97 -0.10 -19.31
C LYS A 105 -13.06 -0.33 -18.26
N PHE A 106 -12.88 -1.32 -17.38
CA PHE A 106 -13.83 -1.56 -16.29
C PHE A 106 -13.80 -0.45 -15.25
N ASP A 107 -12.61 0.09 -14.96
CA ASP A 107 -12.44 1.24 -14.08
C ASP A 107 -13.16 2.47 -14.64
N LEU A 108 -13.03 2.74 -15.95
CA LEU A 108 -13.74 3.84 -16.60
C LEU A 108 -15.26 3.66 -16.57
N LEU A 109 -15.76 2.42 -16.72
CA LEU A 109 -17.18 2.12 -16.57
C LEU A 109 -17.66 2.45 -15.15
N SER A 110 -16.94 1.97 -14.13
CA SER A 110 -17.24 2.25 -12.73
C SER A 110 -17.28 3.76 -12.46
N GLN A 111 -16.27 4.49 -12.92
CA GLN A 111 -16.19 5.94 -12.75
C GLN A 111 -17.34 6.68 -13.47
N SER A 112 -17.75 6.19 -14.64
CA SER A 112 -18.88 6.73 -15.39
C SER A 112 -20.19 6.58 -14.60
N LEU A 113 -20.45 5.37 -14.08
CA LEU A 113 -21.62 5.12 -13.22
C LEU A 113 -21.54 5.95 -11.94
N ARG A 114 -20.39 5.99 -11.28
CA ARG A 114 -20.17 6.82 -10.09
C ARG A 114 -20.54 8.28 -10.33
N LYS A 115 -20.10 8.85 -11.46
CA LYS A 115 -20.44 10.22 -11.87
C LYS A 115 -21.94 10.38 -12.15
N LYS A 116 -22.55 9.43 -12.87
CA LYS A 116 -24.01 9.41 -13.14
C LYS A 116 -24.82 9.50 -11.85
N TYR A 117 -24.42 8.77 -10.81
CA TYR A 117 -25.10 8.74 -9.51
C TYR A 117 -24.56 9.76 -8.50
N MET A 118 -23.69 10.68 -8.92
CA MET A 118 -23.11 11.75 -8.09
C MET A 118 -22.46 11.23 -6.80
N ARG A 119 -21.73 10.11 -6.89
CA ARG A 119 -21.05 9.49 -5.74
C ARG A 119 -19.57 9.83 -5.67
N THR A 120 -19.03 9.77 -4.45
CA THR A 120 -17.61 10.01 -4.14
C THR A 120 -16.71 8.85 -4.60
N PRO A 121 -15.41 9.06 -4.86
CA PRO A 121 -14.51 8.06 -5.44
C PRO A 121 -14.48 6.67 -4.77
N ASN A 122 -14.70 6.59 -3.45
CA ASN A 122 -14.81 5.32 -2.71
C ASN A 122 -15.95 4.41 -3.19
N PHE A 123 -16.95 4.93 -3.91
CA PHE A 123 -17.98 4.10 -4.54
C PHE A 123 -17.52 3.34 -5.77
N ASP A 124 -16.32 3.62 -6.31
CA ASP A 124 -15.82 2.84 -7.44
C ASP A 124 -15.68 1.35 -7.07
N LEU A 125 -15.25 1.02 -5.85
CA LEU A 125 -15.19 -0.36 -5.39
C LEU A 125 -16.60 -0.98 -5.23
N VAL A 126 -17.54 -0.24 -4.65
CA VAL A 126 -18.94 -0.66 -4.48
C VAL A 126 -19.57 -1.01 -5.81
N ILE A 127 -19.41 -0.15 -6.83
CA ILE A 127 -19.97 -0.35 -8.16
C ILE A 127 -19.36 -1.57 -8.83
N LYS A 128 -18.03 -1.73 -8.75
CA LYS A 128 -17.35 -2.92 -9.28
C LYS A 128 -17.86 -4.20 -8.65
N GLN A 129 -17.97 -4.24 -7.31
CA GLN A 129 -18.50 -5.38 -6.57
C GLN A 129 -19.97 -5.67 -6.90
N ALA A 130 -20.81 -4.64 -7.02
CA ALA A 130 -22.21 -4.81 -7.45
C ALA A 130 -22.31 -5.46 -8.84
N ILE A 131 -21.46 -5.03 -9.78
CA ILE A 131 -21.41 -5.58 -11.15
C ILE A 131 -20.88 -7.01 -11.17
N SER A 132 -19.72 -7.28 -10.55
CA SER A 132 -19.06 -8.58 -10.63
C SER A 132 -19.67 -9.61 -9.68
N CYS A 133 -19.88 -9.23 -8.43
CA CYS A 133 -20.23 -10.13 -7.35
C CYS A 133 -21.74 -10.19 -7.11
N GLY A 134 -22.50 -9.15 -7.47
CA GLY A 134 -23.90 -9.02 -7.05
C GLY A 134 -24.06 -8.81 -5.55
N ARG A 135 -22.95 -8.49 -4.86
CA ARG A 135 -22.87 -8.20 -3.43
C ARG A 135 -21.75 -7.20 -3.18
N VAL A 136 -21.86 -6.42 -2.10
CA VAL A 136 -20.87 -5.44 -1.65
C VAL A 136 -20.35 -5.87 -0.29
N GLU A 137 -19.09 -6.27 -0.22
CA GLU A 137 -18.42 -6.74 1.01
C GLU A 137 -17.41 -5.73 1.54
N ALA A 138 -17.00 -4.77 0.71
CA ALA A 138 -15.94 -3.84 1.07
C ALA A 138 -16.34 -2.41 0.70
N TYR A 139 -16.23 -1.54 1.70
CA TYR A 139 -16.37 -0.11 1.57
C TYR A 139 -15.32 0.57 2.40
N GLN A 140 -14.52 1.43 1.76
CA GLN A 140 -13.43 2.13 2.41
C GLN A 140 -13.61 3.63 2.21
N ASN A 141 -13.98 4.32 3.28
CA ASN A 141 -13.99 5.79 3.29
C ASN A 141 -12.58 6.37 3.20
N THR A 142 -11.61 5.64 3.76
CA THR A 142 -10.21 6.04 3.85
C THR A 142 -9.37 4.84 3.45
N TYR A 143 -8.37 5.05 2.60
CA TYR A 143 -7.45 4.01 2.16
C TYR A 143 -6.09 4.62 1.86
N ALA A 144 -5.05 3.79 1.89
CA ALA A 144 -3.72 4.20 1.48
C ALA A 144 -3.40 3.67 0.08
N THR A 145 -2.56 4.40 -0.62
CA THR A 145 -1.94 3.97 -1.87
C THR A 145 -0.45 4.27 -1.83
N PHE A 146 0.34 3.47 -2.53
CA PHE A 146 1.73 3.78 -2.80
C PHE A 146 1.81 4.71 -4.00
N GLU A 147 2.41 5.87 -3.80
CA GLU A 147 2.79 6.77 -4.86
C GLU A 147 4.27 6.56 -5.17
N TYR A 148 4.54 6.15 -6.41
CA TYR A 148 5.88 6.13 -6.95
C TYR A 148 6.11 7.47 -7.63
N PRO A 149 6.97 8.35 -7.10
CA PRO A 149 7.24 9.62 -7.74
C PRO A 149 7.68 9.34 -9.19
N GLU A 150 7.00 9.95 -10.17
CA GLU A 150 7.41 9.79 -11.56
C GLU A 150 8.88 10.23 -11.68
N PRO A 151 9.71 9.50 -12.43
CA PRO A 151 11.08 9.93 -12.67
C PRO A 151 11.00 11.26 -13.40
N ILE A 152 11.27 12.35 -12.67
CA ILE A 152 11.41 13.69 -13.21
C ILE A 152 12.61 13.63 -14.16
N THR A 153 12.36 13.36 -15.45
CA THR A 153 13.31 13.37 -16.57
C THR A 153 14.53 12.43 -16.46
N SER A 154 14.51 11.34 -17.24
CA SER A 154 15.63 10.50 -17.79
C SER A 154 16.84 10.06 -16.94
N ILE A 155 17.04 10.56 -15.73
CA ILE A 155 18.05 10.09 -14.79
C ILE A 155 17.31 9.21 -13.80
N LYS A 156 17.64 7.91 -13.76
CA LYS A 156 17.15 7.00 -12.72
C LYS A 156 17.56 7.58 -11.37
N ASN A 157 16.66 8.32 -10.74
CA ASN A 157 16.90 8.86 -9.43
C ASN A 157 16.90 7.67 -8.45
N PRO A 158 18.03 7.33 -7.81
CA PRO A 158 18.07 6.26 -6.83
C PRO A 158 17.16 6.53 -5.62
N PHE A 159 16.60 7.74 -5.50
CA PHE A 159 15.67 8.16 -4.44
C PHE A 159 14.19 8.05 -4.83
N ASN A 160 13.84 7.24 -5.83
CA ASN A 160 12.43 6.90 -6.13
C ASN A 160 11.87 5.90 -5.11
N GLU A 161 12.00 6.21 -3.83
CA GLU A 161 11.37 5.45 -2.75
C GLU A 161 9.85 5.65 -2.83
N PRO A 162 9.05 4.57 -2.74
CA PRO A 162 7.60 4.70 -2.70
C PRO A 162 7.18 5.50 -1.48
N ARG A 163 6.19 6.39 -1.67
CA ARG A 163 5.56 7.16 -0.60
C ARG A 163 4.18 6.58 -0.34
N ILE A 164 3.76 6.58 0.93
CA ILE A 164 2.38 6.25 1.28
C ILE A 164 1.55 7.53 1.20
N ALA A 165 0.51 7.53 0.37
CA ALA A 165 -0.51 8.57 0.34
C ALA A 165 -1.78 8.03 0.97
N ILE A 166 -2.31 8.73 1.98
CA ILE A 166 -3.61 8.42 2.57
C ILE A 166 -4.66 9.24 1.83
N ILE A 167 -5.57 8.54 1.16
CA ILE A 167 -6.66 9.15 0.43
C ILE A 167 -7.87 9.25 1.34
N VAL A 168 -8.34 10.47 1.52
CA VAL A 168 -9.53 10.79 2.30
C VAL A 168 -10.71 11.10 1.39
N THR A 169 -11.91 10.74 1.80
CA THR A 169 -13.17 11.08 1.12
C THR A 169 -14.04 11.93 2.04
N PRO A 170 -15.13 12.56 1.53
CA PRO A 170 -16.02 13.38 2.38
C PRO A 170 -16.59 12.65 3.61
N ASN A 171 -16.62 11.32 3.59
CA ASN A 171 -17.10 10.48 4.70
C ASN A 171 -16.00 10.01 5.64
N THR A 172 -14.73 10.32 5.37
CA THR A 172 -13.59 9.96 6.21
C THR A 172 -13.70 10.61 7.58
N ARG A 173 -13.57 9.79 8.64
CA ARG A 173 -13.40 10.29 10.01
C ARG A 173 -11.93 10.30 10.39
N LYS A 174 -11.60 11.07 11.42
CA LYS A 174 -10.23 11.17 11.96
C LYS A 174 -9.70 9.81 12.39
N GLU A 175 -10.54 9.00 13.03
CA GLU A 175 -10.20 7.67 13.53
C GLU A 175 -9.86 6.73 12.37
N ASP A 176 -10.54 6.86 11.24
CA ASP A 176 -10.26 6.06 10.04
C ASP A 176 -8.88 6.43 9.45
N VAL A 177 -8.50 7.71 9.47
CA VAL A 177 -7.16 8.16 9.03
C VAL A 177 -6.07 7.63 9.94
N ILE A 178 -6.24 7.73 11.26
CA ILE A 178 -5.27 7.24 12.24
C ILE A 178 -5.09 5.73 12.06
N LYS A 179 -6.18 4.98 11.96
CA LYS A 179 -6.14 3.53 11.73
C LYS A 179 -5.35 3.17 10.46
N VAL A 180 -5.68 3.79 9.33
CA VAL A 180 -4.98 3.55 8.06
C VAL A 180 -3.51 3.96 8.14
N PHE A 181 -3.20 5.08 8.80
CA PHE A 181 -1.83 5.52 9.00
C PHE A 181 -1.03 4.48 9.80
N ASP A 182 -1.53 4.06 10.96
CA ASP A 182 -0.83 3.14 11.85
C ASP A 182 -0.59 1.78 11.16
N GLU A 183 -1.62 1.23 10.49
CA GLU A 183 -1.51 -0.04 9.76
C GLU A 183 -0.48 0.03 8.62
N GLN A 184 -0.52 1.09 7.82
CA GLN A 184 0.28 1.19 6.59
C GLN A 184 1.72 1.61 6.88
N VAL A 185 1.94 2.49 7.85
CA VAL A 185 3.29 2.87 8.28
C VAL A 185 4.01 1.68 8.91
N ALA A 186 3.32 0.89 9.74
CA ALA A 186 3.91 -0.33 10.31
C ALA A 186 4.34 -1.30 9.21
N GLN A 187 3.45 -1.61 8.27
CA GLN A 187 3.77 -2.49 7.14
C GLN A 187 4.92 -1.95 6.30
N TYR A 188 4.92 -0.65 5.98
CA TYR A 188 5.98 -0.03 5.20
C TYR A 188 7.33 -0.03 5.91
N GLN A 189 7.34 0.19 7.23
CA GLN A 189 8.56 0.09 8.02
C GLN A 189 9.12 -1.33 7.94
N ASP A 190 8.28 -2.36 8.15
CA ASP A 190 8.70 -3.76 8.05
C ASP A 190 9.29 -4.08 6.67
N GLU A 191 8.59 -3.71 5.60
CA GLU A 191 9.08 -3.89 4.22
C GLU A 191 10.37 -3.11 3.95
N TYR A 192 10.48 -1.89 4.46
CA TYR A 192 11.66 -1.05 4.29
C TYR A 192 12.89 -1.68 4.96
N PHE A 193 12.77 -2.17 6.20
CA PHE A 193 13.87 -2.80 6.92
C PHE A 193 14.28 -4.16 6.34
N VAL A 194 13.32 -4.93 5.81
CA VAL A 194 13.62 -6.18 5.09
C VAL A 194 14.45 -5.89 3.83
N ASN A 195 14.10 -4.83 3.10
CA ASN A 195 14.80 -4.46 1.85
C ASN A 195 16.09 -3.66 2.09
N HIS A 196 16.19 -2.97 3.22
CA HIS A 196 17.34 -2.15 3.62
C HIS A 196 17.81 -2.54 5.02
N PRO A 197 18.39 -3.75 5.20
CA PRO A 197 18.82 -4.23 6.51
C PRO A 197 19.92 -3.37 7.14
N THR A 198 20.61 -2.54 6.34
CA THR A 198 21.62 -1.57 6.80
C THR A 198 21.05 -0.19 7.11
N ALA A 199 19.75 0.04 6.89
CA ALA A 199 19.12 1.33 7.16
C ALA A 199 19.14 1.63 8.67
N LYS A 200 19.76 2.76 9.02
CA LYS A 200 19.87 3.23 10.41
C LYS A 200 18.72 4.17 10.75
N VAL A 201 17.49 3.67 10.72
CA VAL A 201 16.33 4.47 11.18
C VAL A 201 16.37 4.53 12.71
N LEU A 202 16.36 5.74 13.27
CA LEU A 202 16.40 5.96 14.71
C LEU A 202 15.07 5.52 15.35
N MET A 203 15.12 4.51 16.22
CA MET A 203 13.99 4.12 17.08
C MET A 203 13.68 5.26 18.06
N SER A 204 12.39 5.53 18.32
CA SER A 204 11.91 6.64 19.17
C SER A 204 12.57 6.69 20.55
N ASP A 205 12.83 5.53 21.15
CA ASP A 205 13.46 5.39 22.48
C ASP A 205 14.92 5.89 22.52
N THR A 206 15.54 6.10 21.36
CA THR A 206 16.90 6.65 21.25
C THR A 206 16.95 8.16 21.02
N ILE A 207 15.81 8.83 20.80
CA ILE A 207 15.77 10.25 20.43
C ILE A 207 16.17 11.17 21.59
N SER A 208 15.75 10.88 22.83
CA SER A 208 16.16 11.70 23.98
C SER A 208 17.67 11.58 24.27
N ASN A 209 18.21 10.37 24.10
CA ASN A 209 19.64 10.11 24.27
C ASN A 209 20.48 10.76 23.16
N ILE A 210 20.00 10.79 21.91
CA ILE A 210 20.78 11.35 20.79
C ILE A 210 21.12 12.83 20.97
N LYS A 211 20.21 13.64 21.55
CA LYS A 211 20.46 15.07 21.77
C LYS A 211 21.56 15.29 22.81
N ARG A 212 21.49 14.55 23.92
CA ARG A 212 22.49 14.56 24.99
C ARG A 212 23.84 14.07 24.47
N ASP A 213 23.86 12.90 23.84
CA ASP A 213 25.08 12.27 23.35
C ASP A 213 25.77 13.13 22.27
N ARG A 214 24.99 13.79 21.40
CA ARG A 214 25.49 14.77 20.42
C ARG A 214 26.13 15.99 21.10
N LYS A 215 25.50 16.55 22.15
CA LYS A 215 26.05 17.69 22.89
C LYS A 215 27.41 17.32 23.49
N TRP A 216 27.45 16.21 24.21
CA TRP A 216 28.68 15.67 24.81
C TRP A 216 29.78 15.40 23.78
N PHE A 217 29.43 14.86 22.61
CA PHE A 217 30.38 14.65 21.51
C PHE A 217 31.03 15.96 21.06
N TRP A 218 30.27 17.04 20.88
CA TRP A 218 30.80 18.33 20.46
C TRP A 218 31.61 19.03 21.55
N GLU A 219 31.20 18.96 22.82
CA GLU A 219 32.00 19.43 23.96
C GLU A 219 33.34 18.70 24.03
N LYS A 220 33.33 17.39 23.76
CA LYS A 220 34.57 16.60 23.68
C LYS A 220 35.46 17.06 22.51
N LYS A 221 34.87 17.35 21.34
CA LYS A 221 35.60 17.92 20.19
C LYS A 221 36.18 19.31 20.45
N GLN A 222 35.58 20.08 21.36
CA GLN A 222 36.09 21.39 21.80
C GLN A 222 37.19 21.29 22.88
N GLY A 223 37.62 20.08 23.23
CA GLY A 223 38.74 19.85 24.14
C GLY A 223 38.35 19.48 25.56
N LYS A 224 37.05 19.45 25.91
CA LYS A 224 36.62 19.04 27.26
C LYS A 224 37.00 17.57 27.54
N THR A 225 37.28 17.24 28.79
CA THR A 225 37.45 15.84 29.22
C THR A 225 36.10 15.19 29.46
N TYR A 226 36.03 13.85 29.48
CA TYR A 226 34.78 13.14 29.81
C TYR A 226 34.27 13.51 31.20
N LEU A 227 35.19 13.76 32.14
CA LEU A 227 34.88 14.19 33.50
C LEU A 227 34.28 15.60 33.52
N GLN A 228 34.86 16.55 32.77
CA GLN A 228 34.30 17.90 32.66
C GLN A 228 32.88 17.89 32.08
N VAL A 229 32.66 17.07 31.05
CA VAL A 229 31.32 16.89 30.47
C VAL A 229 30.35 16.25 31.48
N ALA A 230 30.80 15.27 32.27
CA ALA A 230 30.01 14.65 33.32
C ALA A 230 29.64 15.62 34.47
N MET A 231 30.59 16.48 34.88
CA MET A 231 30.37 17.49 35.94
C MET A 231 29.41 18.60 35.52
N GLU A 232 29.42 18.97 34.24
CA GLU A 232 28.54 20.03 33.71
C GLU A 232 27.13 19.53 33.35
N ASP A 233 26.91 18.21 33.30
CA ASP A 233 25.58 17.67 33.00
C ASP A 233 24.70 17.64 34.26
N THR A 234 23.75 18.58 34.31
CA THR A 234 22.77 18.71 35.39
C THR A 234 21.64 17.69 35.34
N SER A 235 21.59 16.83 34.30
CA SER A 235 20.51 15.87 34.11
C SER A 235 20.50 14.71 35.13
N ARG A 236 21.60 14.49 35.86
CA ARG A 236 21.72 13.44 36.88
C ARG A 236 22.30 13.97 38.19
N SER A 237 21.48 14.67 38.96
CA SER A 237 21.81 15.02 40.34
C SER A 237 21.98 13.75 41.20
N GLY A 238 23.15 13.57 41.82
CA GLY A 238 23.40 12.53 42.82
C GLY A 238 24.21 11.31 42.37
N ILE A 239 24.75 11.31 41.15
CA ILE A 239 25.77 10.32 40.72
C ILE A 239 27.14 10.97 40.82
N ASP A 240 28.13 10.22 41.33
CA ASP A 240 29.51 10.68 41.34
C ASP A 240 30.01 10.94 39.90
N ALA A 241 30.70 12.06 39.71
CA ALA A 241 31.10 12.50 38.38
C ALA A 241 32.14 11.57 37.74
N GLU A 242 32.97 10.89 38.54
CA GLU A 242 33.97 9.94 38.05
C GLU A 242 33.30 8.68 37.52
N ASP A 243 32.33 8.15 38.26
CA ASP A 243 31.51 7.01 37.83
C ASP A 243 30.68 7.36 36.58
N TYR A 244 30.19 8.60 36.48
CA TYR A 244 29.40 9.05 35.36
C TYR A 244 30.22 9.31 34.08
N ALA A 245 31.50 9.69 34.22
CA ALA A 245 32.39 9.93 33.09
C ALA A 245 32.51 8.71 32.14
N GLU A 246 32.46 7.49 32.69
CA GLU A 246 32.47 6.27 31.89
C GLU A 246 31.18 6.09 31.07
N THR A 247 30.05 6.52 31.60
CA THR A 247 28.77 6.56 30.87
C THR A 247 28.82 7.56 29.73
N VAL A 248 29.33 8.77 29.99
CA VAL A 248 29.55 9.81 28.95
C VAL A 248 30.47 9.27 27.85
N ARG A 249 31.57 8.60 28.21
CA ARG A 249 32.50 8.00 27.25
C ARG A 249 31.81 6.95 26.37
N LYS A 250 31.04 6.03 26.96
CA LYS A 250 30.30 5.00 26.21
C LYS A 250 29.29 5.61 25.26
N ALA A 251 28.54 6.61 25.71
CA ALA A 251 27.54 7.32 24.93
C ALA A 251 28.17 8.05 23.73
N ILE A 252 29.25 8.81 23.95
CA ILE A 252 29.99 9.48 22.87
C ILE A 252 30.52 8.46 21.85
N LYS A 253 31.13 7.36 22.30
CA LYS A 253 31.61 6.30 21.39
C LYS A 253 30.47 5.66 20.57
N GLN A 254 29.32 5.45 21.19
CA GLN A 254 28.15 4.91 20.50
C GLN A 254 27.62 5.92 19.47
N TYR A 255 27.61 7.20 19.80
CA TYR A 255 27.25 8.27 18.87
C TYR A 255 28.23 8.35 17.68
N GLU A 256 29.54 8.30 17.93
CA GLU A 256 30.58 8.26 16.90
C GLU A 256 30.41 7.09 15.93
N LYS A 257 30.13 5.89 16.45
CA LYS A 257 29.84 4.71 15.62
C LYS A 257 28.61 4.87 14.74
N ARG A 258 27.65 5.72 15.12
CA ARG A 258 26.46 6.00 14.31
C ARG A 258 26.73 7.01 13.19
N LEU A 259 27.80 7.81 13.28
CA LEU A 259 28.19 8.80 12.27
C LEU A 259 28.89 8.19 11.04
N ILE A 260 29.44 6.97 11.17
CA ILE A 260 30.09 6.17 10.12
C ILE A 260 29.07 5.16 9.61
#